data_AF-A0A414EPM3-F1
#
_entry.id   AF-A0A414EPM3-F1
#
_cell.length_a   1.000
_cell.length_b   1.000
_cell.length_c   1.000
_cell.angle_alpha   90.00
_cell.angle_beta   90.00
_cell.angle_gamma   90.00
#
_symmetry.space_group_name_H-M   'P 1'
#
loop_
_entity.id
_entity.type
_entity.pdbx_description
1 polymer ?
#
loop_
_entity_poly.entity_id
_entity_poly.type
_entity_poly.pdbx_seq_one_letter_code
_entity_poly.pdbx_strand_id
1 'polypeptide(L)'
;MQYLYIGTAVPVALLILRQALDFSYKEELVTNSLADYILQARSRRENPPTARKYEPQQTAQKTDPVLREEMVERIASSIRQTAATGSHFSKMLSPEEEEIMREIIREFME
;
A
#
# COMPACT_ATOMS: atom_id res chain seq x y z
N MET A 1 -7.70 -35.33 -52.40
CA MET A 1 -8.17 -35.28 -51.00
C MET A 1 -7.17 -34.64 -50.03
N GLN A 2 -5.85 -34.77 -50.23
CA GLN A 2 -4.82 -34.29 -49.30
C GLN A 2 -4.80 -32.75 -49.10
N TYR A 3 -5.06 -31.97 -50.17
CA TYR A 3 -5.12 -30.51 -50.10
C TYR A 3 -6.31 -29.96 -49.31
N LEU A 4 -7.44 -30.68 -49.30
CA LEU A 4 -8.62 -30.30 -48.50
C LEU A 4 -8.34 -30.49 -47.01
N TYR A 5 -7.66 -31.58 -46.65
CA TYR A 5 -7.19 -31.84 -45.29
C TYR A 5 -6.21 -30.78 -44.81
N ILE A 6 -5.23 -30.40 -45.63
CA ILE A 6 -4.27 -29.34 -45.30
C ILE A 6 -5.00 -27.99 -45.13
N GLY A 7 -5.97 -27.69 -46.01
CA GLY A 7 -6.78 -26.48 -45.94
C GLY A 7 -7.60 -26.34 -44.65
N THR A 8 -8.03 -27.46 -44.06
CA THR A 8 -8.76 -27.46 -42.78
C THR A 8 -7.85 -27.66 -41.56
N ALA A 9 -6.74 -28.38 -41.70
CA ALA A 9 -5.84 -28.68 -40.59
C ALA A 9 -5.05 -27.43 -40.15
N VAL A 10 -4.61 -26.60 -41.09
CA VAL A 10 -3.88 -25.36 -40.80
C VAL A 10 -4.71 -24.39 -39.93
N PRO A 11 -5.96 -24.03 -40.27
CA PRO A 11 -6.73 -23.13 -39.42
C PRO A 11 -7.07 -23.75 -38.05
N VAL A 12 -7.34 -25.06 -37.98
CA VAL A 12 -7.59 -25.74 -36.68
C VAL A 12 -6.35 -25.72 -35.80
N ALA A 13 -5.16 -25.99 -36.35
CA ALA A 13 -3.91 -25.91 -35.62
C ALA A 13 -3.63 -24.48 -35.12
N LEU A 14 -3.89 -23.46 -35.94
CA LEU A 14 -3.75 -22.06 -35.55
C LEU A 14 -4.73 -21.66 -34.43
N LEU A 15 -5.97 -22.17 -34.45
CA LEU A 15 -6.95 -21.94 -33.39
C LEU A 15 -6.53 -22.58 -32.06
N ILE A 16 -5.98 -23.80 -32.10
CA ILE A 16 -5.47 -24.47 -30.89
C ILE A 16 -4.25 -23.72 -30.35
N LEU A 17 -3.33 -23.29 -31.22
CA LEU A 17 -2.17 -22.50 -30.83
C LEU A 17 -2.59 -21.17 -30.20
N ARG A 18 -3.60 -20.50 -30.77
CA ARG A 18 -4.20 -19.29 -30.19
C ARG A 18 -4.79 -19.54 -28.82
N GLN A 19 -5.58 -20.61 -28.66
CA GLN A 19 -6.16 -20.98 -27.36
C GLN A 19 -5.08 -21.27 -26.30
N ALA A 20 -3.99 -21.92 -26.70
CA ALA A 20 -2.87 -22.21 -25.82
C ALA A 20 -2.13 -20.92 -25.40
N LEU A 21 -1.94 -19.97 -26.32
CA LEU A 21 -1.34 -18.67 -26.03
C LEU A 21 -2.24 -17.81 -25.12
N ASP A 22 -3.55 -17.75 -25.40
CA ASP A 22 -4.53 -17.02 -24.58
C ASP A 22 -4.64 -17.63 -23.17
N PHE A 23 -4.51 -18.96 -23.05
CA PHE A 23 -4.45 -19.63 -21.76
C PHE A 23 -3.15 -19.33 -21.03
N SER A 24 -2.00 -19.42 -21.69
CA SER A 24 -0.68 -19.12 -21.10
C SER A 24 -0.58 -17.69 -20.61
N TYR A 25 -1.11 -16.72 -21.38
CA TYR A 25 -1.12 -15.31 -20.99
C TYR A 25 -1.98 -15.06 -19.75
N LYS A 26 -3.15 -15.73 -19.67
CA LYS A 26 -4.02 -15.65 -18.49
C LYS A 26 -3.42 -16.34 -17.28
N GLU A 27 -2.78 -17.49 -17.45
CA GLU A 27 -2.08 -18.22 -16.38
C GLU A 27 -0.92 -17.39 -15.82
N GLU A 28 -0.11 -16.74 -16.67
CA GLU A 28 0.94 -15.83 -16.19
C GLU A 28 0.37 -14.64 -15.42
N LEU A 29 -0.70 -14.02 -15.92
CA LEU A 29 -1.33 -12.88 -15.24
C LEU A 29 -1.94 -13.30 -13.88
N VAL A 30 -2.63 -14.44 -13.84
CA VAL A 30 -3.22 -14.99 -12.62
C VAL A 30 -2.13 -15.43 -11.65
N THR A 31 -1.07 -16.09 -12.13
CA THR A 31 0.06 -16.53 -11.30
C THR A 31 0.78 -15.34 -10.69
N ASN A 32 1.01 -14.27 -11.46
CA ASN A 32 1.61 -13.03 -10.95
C ASN A 32 0.69 -12.35 -9.93
N SER A 33 -0.60 -12.24 -10.21
CA SER A 33 -1.57 -11.66 -9.26
C SER A 33 -1.72 -12.48 -7.98
N LEU A 34 -1.69 -13.81 -8.07
CA LEU A 34 -1.72 -14.71 -6.92
C LEU A 34 -0.41 -14.68 -6.14
N ALA A 35 0.73 -14.61 -6.83
CA ALA A 35 2.04 -14.44 -6.20
C ALA A 35 2.10 -13.11 -5.42
N ASP A 36 1.63 -12.02 -6.03
CA ASP A 36 1.52 -10.72 -5.37
C ASP A 36 0.56 -10.77 -4.18
N TYR A 37 -0.57 -11.45 -4.29
CA TYR A 37 -1.50 -11.65 -3.18
C TYR A 37 -0.87 -12.46 -2.03
N ILE A 38 -0.16 -13.54 -2.33
CA ILE A 38 0.52 -14.38 -1.33
C ILE A 38 1.68 -13.62 -0.69
N LEU A 39 2.46 -12.87 -1.47
CA LEU A 39 3.53 -12.00 -0.96
C LEU A 39 2.96 -10.87 -0.09
N GLN A 40 1.84 -10.27 -0.48
CA GLN A 40 1.14 -9.26 0.32
C GLN A 40 0.57 -9.85 1.61
N ALA A 41 -0.08 -11.01 1.53
CA ALA A 41 -0.62 -11.71 2.69
C ALA A 41 0.49 -12.17 3.64
N ARG A 42 1.62 -12.63 3.10
CA ARG A 42 2.81 -13.00 3.87
C ARG A 42 3.50 -11.78 4.47
N SER A 43 3.65 -10.68 3.72
CA SER A 43 4.16 -9.40 4.21
C SER A 43 3.28 -8.85 5.33
N ARG A 44 1.96 -8.99 5.21
CA ARG A 44 0.98 -8.63 6.27
C ARG A 44 1.06 -9.53 7.50
N ARG A 45 1.55 -10.77 7.35
CA ARG A 45 1.74 -11.74 8.45
C ARG A 45 3.11 -11.64 9.12
N GLU A 46 4.14 -11.28 8.36
CA GLU A 46 5.54 -11.21 8.79
C GLU A 46 5.91 -9.83 9.34
N ASN A 47 5.27 -8.76 8.83
CA ASN A 47 5.34 -7.42 9.42
C ASN A 47 4.00 -7.10 10.11
N PRO A 48 3.88 -7.23 11.45
CA PRO A 48 2.95 -6.35 12.16
C PRO A 48 3.28 -4.90 11.76
N PRO A 49 2.30 -4.03 11.51
CA PRO A 49 2.50 -2.77 10.80
C PRO A 49 3.37 -1.81 11.61
N THR A 50 4.69 -1.93 11.44
CA THR A 50 5.65 -0.93 11.85
C THR A 50 5.90 -0.05 10.64
N ALA A 51 5.11 1.01 10.56
CA ALA A 51 5.47 2.32 10.01
C ALA A 51 6.27 2.33 8.69
N ARG A 52 5.60 2.61 7.55
CA ARG A 52 6.06 3.65 6.62
C ARG A 52 5.04 3.98 5.53
N LYS A 53 4.73 5.28 5.51
CA LYS A 53 4.04 6.09 4.49
C LYS A 53 2.52 5.90 4.40
N TYR A 54 1.88 6.78 5.17
CA TYR A 54 0.47 7.12 5.21
C TYR A 54 -0.08 7.50 3.82
N GLU A 55 -0.98 6.68 3.29
CA GLU A 55 -2.25 7.17 2.73
C GLU A 55 -3.34 6.92 3.78
N PRO A 56 -4.32 7.83 3.93
CA PRO A 56 -5.21 7.87 5.10
C PRO A 56 -6.31 6.81 5.01
N GLN A 57 -6.02 5.59 5.45
CA GLN A 57 -7.04 4.57 5.72
C GLN A 57 -7.24 4.41 7.23
N GLN A 58 -8.11 5.29 7.73
CA GLN A 58 -9.21 4.99 8.63
C GLN A 58 -9.24 3.54 9.13
N THR A 59 -8.72 3.31 10.33
CA THR A 59 -9.24 2.25 11.20
C THR A 59 -9.58 2.89 12.53
N ALA A 60 -10.84 3.32 12.60
CA ALA A 60 -11.59 3.53 13.81
C ALA A 60 -11.54 2.24 14.66
N GLN A 61 -10.49 2.08 15.45
CA GLN A 61 -10.42 1.13 16.54
C GLN A 61 -10.26 1.96 17.79
N LYS A 62 -11.36 2.07 18.57
CA LYS A 62 -11.49 2.74 19.86
C LYS A 62 -10.14 2.80 20.59
N THR A 63 -9.40 3.87 20.36
CA THR A 63 -8.08 4.06 20.93
C THR A 63 -8.30 4.41 22.40
N ASP A 64 -7.77 3.58 23.31
CA ASP A 64 -7.69 3.91 24.73
C ASP A 64 -7.09 5.32 24.90
N PRO A 65 -7.55 6.12 25.89
CA PRO A 65 -7.11 7.51 26.03
C PRO A 65 -5.59 7.64 26.17
N VAL A 66 -4.92 6.60 26.71
CA VAL A 66 -3.46 6.53 26.85
C VAL A 66 -2.75 6.37 25.51
N LEU A 67 -3.29 5.53 24.61
CA LEU A 67 -2.71 5.30 23.28
C LEU A 67 -2.92 6.51 22.35
N ARG A 68 -3.98 7.31 22.58
CA ARG A 68 -4.19 8.57 21.85
C ARG A 68 -3.11 9.59 22.15
N GLU A 69 -2.77 9.79 23.42
CA GLU A 69 -1.73 10.75 23.80
C GLU A 69 -0.35 10.33 23.25
N GLU A 70 -0.05 9.02 23.22
CA GLU A 70 1.17 8.50 22.59
C GLU A 70 1.20 8.79 21.07
N MET A 71 0.06 8.64 20.38
CA MET A 71 -0.05 9.01 18.96
C MET A 71 0.14 10.52 18.74
N VAL A 72 -0.46 11.36 19.59
CA VAL A 72 -0.31 12.82 19.55
C VAL A 72 1.15 13.22 19.72
N GLU A 73 1.85 12.63 20.68
CA GLU A 73 3.28 12.88 20.94
C GLU A 73 4.17 12.43 19.77
N ARG A 74 3.87 11.28 19.17
CA ARG A 74 4.59 10.76 18.00
C ARG A 74 4.41 11.64 16.76
N ILE A 75 3.22 12.20 16.56
CA ILE A 75 2.93 13.12 15.45
C ILE A 75 3.62 14.47 15.69
N ALA A 76 3.50 15.03 16.89
CA ALA A 76 4.16 16.29 17.28
C ALA A 76 5.70 16.21 17.12
N SER A 77 6.31 15.10 17.55
CA SER A 77 7.76 14.87 17.40
C SER A 77 8.17 14.70 15.93
N SER A 78 7.34 14.02 15.12
CA SER A 78 7.58 13.87 13.68
C SER A 78 7.54 15.22 12.96
N ILE A 79 6.58 16.10 13.29
CA ILE A 79 6.47 17.46 12.75
C ILE A 79 7.70 18.29 13.15
N ARG A 80 8.10 18.24 14.42
CA ARG A 80 9.33 18.90 14.90
C ARG A 80 10.56 18.43 14.13
N GLN A 81 10.69 17.12 13.92
CA GLN A 81 11.81 16.54 13.18
C GLN A 81 11.81 17.01 11.72
N THR A 82 10.66 17.05 11.05
CA THR A 82 10.55 17.55 9.67
C THR A 82 10.81 19.06 9.58
N ALA A 83 10.29 19.86 10.51
CA ALA A 83 10.53 21.30 10.58
C ALA A 83 12.01 21.64 10.86
N ALA A 84 12.71 20.82 11.64
CA ALA A 84 14.15 20.95 11.90
C ALA A 84 15.03 20.44 10.75
N THR A 85 14.51 19.58 9.87
CA THR A 85 15.25 19.05 8.71
C THR A 85 15.29 20.11 7.60
N GLY A 86 16.16 21.11 7.76
CA GLY A 86 16.51 22.00 6.64
C GLY A 86 16.91 23.44 6.98
N SER A 87 16.79 23.93 8.21
CA SER A 87 17.16 25.33 8.48
C SER A 87 17.32 25.64 9.96
N HIS A 88 17.96 26.77 10.25
CA HIS A 88 18.25 27.44 11.54
C HIS A 88 16.99 27.74 12.41
N PHE A 89 15.86 27.14 12.08
CA PHE A 89 14.54 27.25 12.69
C PHE A 89 14.25 26.09 13.66
N SER A 90 15.25 25.38 14.17
CA SER A 90 15.07 24.43 15.30
C SER A 90 14.38 25.07 16.54
N LYS A 91 14.25 26.41 16.53
CA LYS A 91 13.55 27.26 17.52
C LYS A 91 12.13 27.72 17.08
N MET A 92 11.53 27.17 16.01
CA MET A 92 10.29 27.72 15.39
C MET A 92 8.95 27.29 15.99
N LEU A 93 8.92 26.56 17.09
CA LEU A 93 7.69 26.42 17.88
C LEU A 93 7.97 27.01 19.24
N SER A 94 7.38 28.17 19.50
CA SER A 94 7.21 28.67 20.85
C SER A 94 6.43 27.63 21.69
N PRO A 95 6.59 27.61 23.02
CA PRO A 95 5.83 26.69 23.87
C PRO A 95 4.31 26.80 23.65
N GLU A 96 3.82 27.98 23.29
CA GLU A 96 2.41 28.24 22.95
C GLU A 96 2.00 27.56 21.63
N GLU A 97 2.82 27.66 20.58
CA GLU A 97 2.53 27.03 19.29
C GLU A 97 2.57 25.49 19.37
N GLU A 98 3.41 24.93 20.25
CA GLU A 98 3.43 23.49 20.48
C GLU A 98 2.13 22.99 21.14
N GLU A 99 1.57 23.75 22.07
CA GLU A 99 0.29 23.42 22.70
C GLU A 99 -0.85 23.46 21.68
N ILE A 100 -0.89 24.49 20.83
CA ILE A 100 -1.87 24.61 19.74
C ILE A 100 -1.73 23.45 18.75
N MET A 101 -0.51 23.08 18.38
CA MET A 101 -0.28 21.94 17.50
C MET A 101 -0.80 20.63 18.11
N ARG A 102 -0.59 20.41 19.41
CA ARG A 102 -1.11 19.22 20.12
C ARG A 102 -2.63 19.24 20.18
N GLU A 103 -3.24 20.40 20.42
CA GLU A 103 -4.70 20.56 20.43
C GLU A 103 -5.31 20.24 19.06
N ILE A 104 -4.73 20.77 17.98
CA ILE A 104 -5.15 20.45 16.61
C ILE A 104 -5.05 18.94 16.36
N ILE A 105 -3.92 18.30 16.72
CA ILE A 105 -3.76 16.86 16.54
C ILE A 105 -4.80 16.07 17.35
N ARG A 106 -5.13 16.50 18.58
CA ARG A 106 -6.19 15.87 19.41
C ARG A 106 -7.57 16.02 18.77
N GLU A 107 -7.92 17.20 18.26
CA GLU A 107 -9.19 17.46 17.56
C GLU A 107 -9.35 16.59 16.31
N PHE A 108 -8.27 16.37 15.55
CA PHE A 108 -8.27 15.47 14.39
C PHE A 108 -8.36 13.98 14.76
N MET A 109 -8.07 13.61 16.00
CA MET A 109 -8.07 12.23 16.50
C MET A 109 -9.35 11.87 17.28
N GLU A 110 -10.23 12.84 17.53
CA GLU A 110 -11.57 12.65 18.11
C GLU A 110 -12.53 11.98 17.12
#